data_AF-A0A963KEV8-F1
#
_entry.id   AF-A0A963KEV8-F1
#
_cell.length_a   1.000
_cell.length_b   1.000
_cell.length_c   1.000
_cell.angle_alpha   90.00
_cell.angle_beta   90.00
_cell.angle_gamma   90.00
#
_symmetry.space_group_name_H-M   'P 1'
#
loop_
_entity.id
_entity.type
_entity.pdbx_description
1 polymer ?
#
loop_
_entity_poly.entity_id
_entity_poly.type
_entity_poly.pdbx_seq_one_letter_code
_entity_poly.pdbx_strand_id
1 'polypeptide(L)'
;MAMLVAAWVLALLTGPALAQEQPAAESKPAPVVYVAPIEGTIDLGLAPFVQRVIDEAMAAGAAAVVLDINTFGGRVDAAVQIRDSLLRSK
;
A
#
# COMPACT_ATOMS: atom_id res chain seq x y z
N MET A 1 -3.76 57.59 27.54
CA MET A 1 -2.76 56.50 27.51
C MET A 1 -3.27 55.20 28.15
N ALA A 2 -3.89 55.24 29.34
CA ALA A 2 -4.33 54.03 30.07
C ALA A 2 -5.50 53.24 29.45
N MET A 3 -6.44 53.88 28.74
CA MET A 3 -7.59 53.18 28.13
C MET A 3 -7.24 52.41 26.84
N LEU A 4 -6.14 52.75 26.17
CA LEU A 4 -5.73 52.08 24.92
C LEU A 4 -5.05 50.73 25.17
N VAL A 5 -4.42 50.55 26.34
CA VAL A 5 -3.74 49.29 26.72
C VAL A 5 -4.75 48.24 27.17
N ALA A 6 -5.82 48.63 27.87
CA ALA A 6 -6.86 47.71 28.33
C ALA A 6 -7.66 47.08 27.19
N ALA A 7 -7.86 47.81 26.08
CA ALA A 7 -8.57 47.31 24.90
C ALA A 7 -7.79 46.20 24.16
N TRP A 8 -6.45 46.30 24.13
CA TRP A 8 -5.59 45.28 23.53
C TRP A 8 -5.49 44.01 24.39
N VAL A 9 -5.49 44.15 25.71
CA VAL A 9 -5.44 43.01 26.64
C VAL A 9 -6.76 42.24 26.64
N LEU A 10 -7.90 42.91 26.46
CA LEU A 10 -9.20 42.25 26.36
C LEU A 10 -9.40 41.54 25.01
N ALA A 11 -8.81 42.06 23.92
CA ALA A 11 -8.84 41.43 22.59
C ALA A 11 -7.98 40.16 22.49
N LEU A 12 -7.01 39.96 23.39
CA LEU A 12 -6.22 38.72 23.47
C LEU A 12 -6.97 37.55 24.14
N LEU A 13 -8.08 37.81 24.85
CA LEU A 13 -8.87 36.77 25.53
C LEU A 13 -10.05 36.27 24.70
N THR A 14 -10.39 36.98 23.62
CA THR A 14 -11.40 36.59 22.62
C THR A 14 -10.76 36.57 21.23
N GLY A 15 -9.69 35.78 21.07
CA GLY A 15 -9.19 35.47 19.72
C GLY A 15 -10.32 34.88 18.88
N PRO A 16 -10.33 35.10 17.54
CA PRO A 16 -11.38 34.55 16.70
C PRO A 16 -11.26 33.03 16.74
N ALA A 17 -12.13 32.40 17.52
CA ALA A 17 -12.37 30.95 17.50
C ALA A 17 -13.20 30.57 16.26
N LEU A 18 -12.88 31.15 15.11
CA LEU A 18 -13.57 30.90 13.86
C LEU A 18 -12.55 30.38 12.85
N ALA A 19 -12.68 29.08 12.59
CA ALA A 19 -12.05 28.37 11.49
C ALA A 19 -10.52 28.40 11.51
N GLN A 20 -9.92 27.69 12.47
CA GLN A 20 -8.79 26.86 12.05
C GLN A 20 -9.37 25.82 11.10
N GLU A 21 -9.34 26.11 9.80
CA GLU A 21 -9.40 25.07 8.77
C GLU A 21 -8.20 24.17 9.03
N GLN A 22 -8.41 23.17 9.86
CA GLN A 22 -7.49 22.07 10.07
C GLN A 22 -7.21 21.54 8.65
N PRO A 23 -5.97 21.60 8.15
CA PRO A 23 -5.68 21.08 6.82
C PRO A 23 -6.15 19.64 6.83
N ALA A 24 -7.17 19.34 6.02
CA ALA A 24 -7.70 18.00 5.89
C ALA A 24 -6.50 17.12 5.55
N ALA A 25 -6.13 16.25 6.48
CA ALA A 25 -5.01 15.34 6.29
C ALA A 25 -5.30 14.59 4.98
N GLU A 26 -4.45 14.82 3.98
CA GLU A 26 -4.54 14.17 2.68
C GLU A 26 -4.50 12.66 2.93
N SER A 27 -5.67 12.02 2.89
CA SER A 27 -5.79 10.58 3.08
C SER A 27 -5.25 9.91 1.82
N LYS A 28 -3.93 9.72 1.75
CA LYS A 28 -3.36 8.85 0.72
C LYS A 28 -4.03 7.48 0.84
N PRO A 29 -4.57 6.93 -0.25
CA PRO A 29 -5.14 5.60 -0.23
C PRO A 29 -4.08 4.62 0.27
N ALA A 30 -4.50 3.68 1.11
CA ALA A 30 -3.60 2.67 1.64
C ALA A 30 -2.98 1.88 0.47
N PRO A 31 -1.67 1.55 0.53
CA PRO A 31 -1.03 0.76 -0.50
C PRO A 31 -1.70 -0.61 -0.60
N VAL A 32 -2.02 -1.02 -1.83
CA VAL A 32 -2.63 -2.32 -2.11
C VAL A 32 -1.54 -3.40 -2.12
N VAL A 33 -1.77 -4.52 -1.44
CA VAL A 33 -0.84 -5.66 -1.41
C VAL A 33 -1.60 -6.90 -1.85
N TYR A 34 -1.08 -7.59 -2.85
CA TYR A 34 -1.62 -8.87 -3.31
C TYR A 34 -0.97 -10.00 -2.55
N VAL A 35 -1.76 -10.97 -2.08
CA VAL A 35 -1.26 -12.17 -1.42
C VAL A 35 -1.71 -13.38 -2.25
N ALA A 36 -0.76 -14.15 -2.75
CA ALA A 36 -1.02 -15.33 -3.55
C ALA A 36 -0.54 -16.59 -2.82
N PRO A 37 -1.44 -17.51 -2.44
CA PRO A 37 -1.08 -18.77 -1.82
C PRO A 37 -0.50 -19.75 -2.85
N ILE A 38 0.60 -20.40 -2.48
CA ILE A 38 1.31 -21.43 -3.24
C ILE A 38 1.35 -22.68 -2.36
N GLU A 39 0.33 -23.51 -2.48
CA GLU A 39 0.11 -24.68 -1.63
C GLU A 39 0.26 -25.99 -2.39
N GLY A 40 0.78 -27.03 -1.72
CA GLY A 40 0.79 -28.39 -2.25
C GLY A 40 1.93 -28.66 -3.21
N THR A 41 1.66 -29.22 -4.39
CA THR A 41 2.68 -29.63 -5.37
C THR A 41 2.89 -28.56 -6.43
N ILE A 42 4.15 -28.27 -6.78
CA ILE A 42 4.49 -27.40 -7.91
C ILE A 42 4.27 -28.15 -9.23
N ASP A 43 3.35 -27.67 -10.06
CA ASP A 43 3.05 -28.21 -11.38
C ASP A 43 3.02 -27.14 -12.49
N LEU A 44 2.72 -27.55 -13.73
CA LEU A 44 2.67 -26.63 -14.88
C LEU A 44 1.55 -25.59 -14.82
N GLY A 45 0.49 -25.82 -14.03
CA GLY A 45 -0.61 -24.88 -13.87
C GLY A 45 -0.26 -23.72 -12.94
N LEU A 46 0.67 -23.95 -12.01
CA LEU A 46 1.04 -22.94 -11.03
C LEU A 46 1.88 -21.80 -11.62
N ALA A 47 2.73 -22.09 -12.62
CA ALA A 47 3.52 -21.06 -13.31
C ALA A 47 2.65 -19.97 -13.99
N PRO A 48 1.66 -20.30 -14.85
CA PRO A 48 0.78 -19.29 -15.43
C PRO A 48 -0.15 -18.64 -14.39
N PHE A 49 -0.44 -19.32 -13.28
CA PHE A 49 -1.13 -18.68 -12.15
C PHE A 49 -0.31 -17.55 -11.53
N VAL A 50 0.96 -17.81 -11.19
CA VAL A 50 1.83 -16.78 -10.61
C VAL A 50 2.04 -15.61 -11.58
N GLN A 51 2.25 -15.89 -12.86
CA GLN A 51 2.39 -14.83 -13.87
C GLN A 51 1.17 -13.92 -13.91
N ARG A 52 -0.04 -14.50 -13.90
CA ARG A 52 -1.28 -13.72 -13.89
C ARG A 52 -1.45 -12.87 -12.63
N VAL A 53 -1.07 -13.39 -11.45
CA VAL A 53 -1.08 -12.61 -10.20
C VAL A 53 -0.16 -11.40 -10.32
N ILE A 54 1.05 -11.58 -10.86
CA ILE A 54 2.01 -10.49 -11.07
C ILE A 54 1.42 -9.44 -12.02
N ASP A 55 0.85 -9.88 -13.14
CA ASP A 55 0.25 -8.98 -14.15
C ASP A 55 -0.93 -8.18 -13.58
N GLU A 56 -1.81 -8.83 -12.81
CA GLU A 56 -2.94 -8.18 -12.13
C GLU A 56 -2.47 -7.17 -11.08
N ALA A 57 -1.47 -7.53 -10.26
CA ALA A 57 -0.94 -6.64 -9.24
C ALA A 57 -0.26 -5.40 -9.86
N MET A 58 0.50 -5.58 -10.94
CA MET A 58 1.09 -4.45 -11.68
C MET A 58 0.01 -3.56 -12.30
N ALA A 59 -1.01 -4.16 -12.93
CA ALA A 59 -2.13 -3.41 -13.51
C ALA A 59 -2.93 -2.62 -12.45
N ALA A 60 -3.02 -3.14 -11.23
CA ALA A 60 -3.66 -2.49 -10.10
C ALA A 60 -2.78 -1.43 -9.41
N GLY A 61 -1.51 -1.27 -9.79
CA GLY A 61 -0.57 -0.40 -9.11
C GLY A 61 -0.30 -0.83 -7.66
N ALA A 62 -0.32 -2.14 -7.40
CA ALA A 62 -0.05 -2.70 -6.08
C ALA A 62 1.37 -2.33 -5.62
N ALA A 63 1.51 -2.07 -4.32
CA ALA A 63 2.80 -1.76 -3.71
C ALA A 63 3.68 -3.02 -3.57
N ALA A 64 3.07 -4.20 -3.45
CA ALA A 64 3.77 -5.47 -3.33
C ALA A 64 2.90 -6.67 -3.72
N VAL A 65 3.57 -7.75 -4.08
CA VAL A 65 3.01 -9.11 -4.17
C VAL A 65 3.73 -9.97 -3.14
N VAL A 66 2.96 -10.63 -2.28
CA VAL A 66 3.45 -11.61 -1.30
C VAL A 66 3.04 -13.00 -1.77
N LEU A 67 4.02 -13.86 -1.99
CA LEU A 67 3.79 -15.28 -2.21
C LEU A 67 3.83 -15.99 -0.86
N ASP A 68 2.70 -16.56 -0.45
CA ASP A 68 2.64 -17.41 0.74
C ASP A 68 2.90 -18.86 0.32
N ILE A 69 4.09 -19.38 0.66
CA ILE A 69 4.62 -20.62 0.09
C ILE A 69 4.58 -21.74 1.12
N ASN A 70 3.76 -22.75 0.85
CA ASN A 70 3.69 -24.00 1.61
C ASN A 70 3.65 -25.21 0.65
N THR A 71 4.82 -25.69 0.26
CA THR A 71 4.94 -26.72 -0.77
C THR A 71 6.03 -27.73 -0.45
N PHE A 72 5.82 -28.99 -0.87
CA PHE A 72 6.86 -30.02 -0.88
C PHE A 72 7.78 -29.91 -2.11
N GLY A 73 7.50 -28.99 -3.03
CA GLY A 73 8.14 -28.89 -4.33
C GLY A 73 7.34 -29.64 -5.41
N GLY A 74 8.03 -30.12 -6.45
CA GLY A 74 7.40 -30.80 -7.57
C GLY A 74 8.20 -30.64 -8.85
N ARG A 75 7.55 -30.20 -9.92
CA ARG A 75 8.17 -30.02 -11.24
C ARG A 75 9.16 -28.86 -11.24
N VAL A 76 10.44 -29.18 -11.45
CA VAL A 76 11.55 -28.22 -11.41
C VAL A 76 11.43 -27.16 -12.49
N ASP A 77 11.02 -27.52 -13.70
CA ASP A 77 10.83 -26.60 -14.81
C ASP A 77 9.69 -25.59 -14.54
N ALA A 78 8.62 -25.99 -13.85
CA ALA A 78 7.59 -25.07 -13.41
C ALA A 78 8.13 -24.09 -12.34
N ALA A 79 8.91 -24.58 -11.38
CA ALA A 79 9.59 -23.73 -10.40
C ALA A 79 10.57 -22.74 -11.08
N VAL A 80 11.28 -23.19 -12.13
CA VAL A 80 12.17 -22.33 -12.94
C VAL A 80 11.38 -21.23 -13.65
N GLN A 81 10.21 -21.53 -14.21
CA GLN A 81 9.35 -20.53 -14.82
C GLN A 81 8.85 -19.51 -13.78
N ILE A 82 8.43 -19.98 -12.60
CA ILE A 82 7.99 -19.10 -11.50
C ILE A 82 9.11 -18.13 -11.10
N ARG A 83 10.36 -18.60 -10.87
CA ARG A 83 11.47 -17.69 -10.54
C ARG A 83 11.75 -16.68 -11.66
N ASP A 84 11.65 -17.10 -12.92
CA ASP A 84 11.92 -16.24 -14.06
C ASP A 84 10.88 -15.13 -14.17
N SER A 85 9.59 -15.44 -13.96
CA SER A 85 8.51 -14.46 -13.89
C SER A 85 8.75 -13.44 -12.77
N LEU A 86 9.16 -13.88 -11.59
CA LEU A 86 9.44 -13.00 -10.45
C LEU A 86 10.64 -12.08 -10.71
N LEU A 87 11.75 -12.61 -11.24
CA LEU A 87 12.96 -11.83 -11.51
C LEU A 87 12.79 -10.83 -12.66
N ARG A 88 11.80 -11.04 -13.54
CA ARG A 88 11.47 -10.10 -14.63
C ARG A 88 10.43 -9.05 -14.25
N SER A 89 9.68 -9.26 -13.16
CA SER A 89 8.70 -8.29 -12.65
C SER A 89 9.40 -6.99 -12.20
N LYS A 90 8.73 -5.85 -12.36
CA LYS A 90 9.25 -4.51 -12.10
C LYS A 90 8.34 -3.72 -11.18
#